data_AF-A0A940LGN7-F1
#
_entry.id   AF-A0A940LGN7-F1
#
_cell.length_a   1.000
_cell.length_b   1.000
_cell.length_c   1.000
_cell.angle_alpha   90.00
_cell.angle_beta   90.00
_cell.angle_gamma   90.00
#
_symmetry.space_group_name_H-M   'P 1'
#
loop_
_entity.id
_entity.type
_entity.pdbx_description
1 polymer ?
#
loop_
_entity_poly.entity_id
_entity_poly.type
_entity_poly.pdbx_seq_one_letter_code
_entity_poly.pdbx_strand_id
1 'polypeptide(L)'
;MKTTYGHLTYCTNIHPGETWADHFAQLKEQVPGIKKAISPDQSFGIGLRLSNTASLELRKEENLKEFQQWLKEQDCYVFTMNGFPYGGFHNTTVKDKVHQPDWTTA
;
A
#
# COMPACT_ATOMS: atom_id res chain seq x y z
N MET A 1 6.86 -3.38 11.56
CA MET A 1 7.32 -3.66 12.93
C MET A 1 7.79 -2.39 13.60
N LYS A 2 7.61 -2.29 14.92
CA LYS A 2 8.15 -1.19 15.72
C LYS A 2 9.54 -1.59 16.22
N THR A 3 10.53 -0.74 15.95
CA THR A 3 11.92 -0.90 16.40
C THR A 3 12.27 0.20 17.38
N THR A 4 13.49 0.17 17.94
CA THR A 4 14.01 1.26 18.78
C THR A 4 14.19 2.57 18.02
N TYR A 5 14.27 2.52 16.69
CA TYR A 5 14.51 3.69 15.83
C TYR A 5 13.25 4.20 15.11
N GLY A 6 12.13 3.48 15.19
CA GLY A 6 10.87 3.88 14.57
C GLY A 6 10.04 2.72 14.03
N HIS A 7 9.15 3.00 13.08
CA HIS A 7 8.34 1.99 12.41
C HIS A 7 9.02 1.58 11.10
N LEU A 8 9.37 0.29 10.97
CA LEU A 8 9.71 -0.31 9.69
C LEU A 8 8.43 -0.84 9.03
N THR A 9 8.21 -0.46 7.77
CA THR A 9 6.95 -0.72 7.07
C THR A 9 7.15 -1.05 5.60
N TYR A 10 6.13 -1.67 5.01
CA TYR A 10 5.96 -1.74 3.57
C TYR A 10 5.01 -0.65 3.09
N CYS A 11 5.51 0.21 2.20
CA CYS A 11 4.73 1.27 1.57
C CYS A 11 4.07 0.75 0.30
N THR A 12 2.75 0.90 0.19
CA THR A 12 1.96 0.28 -0.88
C THR A 12 1.80 1.20 -2.10
N ASN A 13 2.56 2.30 -2.16
CA ASN A 13 2.55 3.25 -3.29
C ASN A 13 2.97 2.62 -4.62
N ILE A 14 3.73 1.52 -4.58
CA ILE A 14 4.22 0.85 -5.80
C ILE A 14 3.13 0.05 -6.52
N HIS A 15 2.05 -0.29 -5.82
CA HIS A 15 0.99 -1.10 -6.41
C HIS A 15 0.07 -0.26 -7.29
N PRO A 16 -0.17 -0.70 -8.54
CA PRO A 16 -1.16 -0.07 -9.39
C PRO A 16 -2.57 -0.34 -8.85
N GLY A 17 -3.53 0.45 -9.31
CA GLY A 17 -4.94 0.31 -8.96
C GLY A 17 -5.56 1.64 -8.56
N GLU A 18 -6.83 1.81 -8.88
CA GLU A 18 -7.60 3.01 -8.54
C GLU A 18 -8.78 2.68 -7.63
N THR A 19 -9.25 1.42 -7.60
CA THR A 19 -10.35 1.00 -6.73
C THR A 19 -9.83 0.39 -5.43
N TRP A 20 -10.69 0.34 -4.40
CA TRP A 20 -10.38 -0.37 -3.15
C TRP A 20 -10.17 -1.87 -3.40
N ALA A 21 -10.94 -2.47 -4.31
CA ALA A 21 -10.79 -3.88 -4.66
C ALA A 21 -9.40 -4.20 -5.21
N ASP A 22 -8.87 -3.36 -6.11
CA ASP A 22 -7.51 -3.52 -6.66
C ASP A 22 -6.46 -3.42 -5.54
N HIS A 23 -6.55 -2.38 -4.71
CA HIS A 23 -5.61 -2.17 -3.60
C HIS A 23 -5.64 -3.32 -2.62
N PHE A 24 -6.84 -3.78 -2.24
CA PHE A 24 -6.96 -4.84 -1.25
C PHE A 24 -6.49 -6.19 -1.77
N ALA A 25 -6.69 -6.50 -3.06
CA ALA A 25 -6.13 -7.68 -3.68
C ALA A 25 -4.59 -7.68 -3.59
N GLN A 26 -3.95 -6.55 -3.88
CA GLN A 26 -2.49 -6.39 -3.77
C GLN A 26 -2.00 -6.56 -2.32
N LEU A 27 -2.74 -6.02 -1.34
CA LEU A 27 -2.43 -6.24 0.07
C LEU A 27 -2.48 -7.73 0.45
N LYS A 28 -3.56 -8.42 0.06
CA LYS A 28 -3.77 -9.85 0.33
C LYS A 28 -2.67 -10.72 -0.30
N GLU A 29 -2.20 -10.35 -1.49
CA GLU A 29 -1.17 -11.08 -2.21
C GLU A 29 0.23 -10.86 -1.61
N GLN A 30 0.60 -9.61 -1.33
CA GLN A 30 2.01 -9.25 -1.09
C GLN A 30 2.39 -9.21 0.40
N VAL A 31 1.51 -8.69 1.25
CA VAL A 31 1.84 -8.40 2.66
C VAL A 31 2.18 -9.65 3.48
N PRO A 32 1.47 -10.79 3.37
CA PRO A 32 1.76 -11.96 4.19
C PRO A 32 3.18 -12.51 3.98
N GLY A 33 3.64 -12.55 2.72
CA GLY A 33 4.99 -12.99 2.37
C GLY A 33 6.06 -12.05 2.93
N ILE A 34 5.84 -10.74 2.81
CA ILE A 34 6.75 -9.71 3.34
C ILE A 34 6.82 -9.76 4.86
N LYS A 35 5.67 -9.86 5.55
CA LYS A 35 5.62 -10.01 7.02
C LYS A 35 6.42 -11.23 7.44
N LYS A 36 6.18 -12.39 6.82
CA LYS A 36 6.89 -13.63 7.15
C LYS A 36 8.40 -13.49 7.04
N ALA A 37 8.90 -12.74 6.06
CA ALA A 37 10.33 -12.55 5.85
C ALA A 37 10.96 -11.52 6.80
N ILE A 38 10.24 -10.46 7.17
CA ILE A 38 10.82 -9.29 7.86
C ILE A 38 10.40 -9.20 9.33
N SER A 39 9.19 -9.64 9.65
CA SER A 39 8.53 -9.46 10.95
C SER A 39 7.67 -10.69 11.31
N PRO A 40 8.24 -11.91 11.36
CA PRO A 40 7.47 -13.13 11.54
C PRO A 40 6.68 -13.14 12.86
N ASP A 41 7.32 -12.69 13.95
CA ASP A 41 6.81 -12.80 15.32
C ASP A 41 6.28 -11.48 15.89
N GLN A 42 6.15 -10.45 15.06
CA GLN A 42 5.71 -9.12 15.48
C GLN A 42 4.71 -8.53 14.50
N SER A 43 3.84 -7.67 15.03
CA SER A 43 2.87 -6.96 14.20
C SER A 43 3.56 -6.11 13.14
N PHE A 44 3.08 -6.23 11.90
CA PHE A 44 3.69 -5.56 10.76
C PHE A 44 2.94 -4.28 10.40
N GLY A 45 3.70 -3.21 10.21
CA GLY A 45 3.13 -1.89 9.90
C GLY A 45 3.00 -1.74 8.39
N ILE A 46 1.87 -1.22 7.93
CA ILE A 46 1.58 -0.93 6.52
C ILE A 46 1.50 0.59 6.33
N GLY A 47 2.18 1.09 5.31
CA GLY A 47 2.03 2.44 4.79
C GLY A 47 1.05 2.43 3.63
N LEU A 48 -0.22 2.72 3.90
CA LEU A 48 -1.32 2.50 2.96
C LEU A 48 -1.40 3.63 1.92
N ARG A 49 -1.35 3.29 0.64
CA ARG A 49 -1.73 4.19 -0.46
C ARG A 49 -3.21 4.04 -0.76
N LEU A 50 -3.92 5.15 -0.90
CA LEU A 50 -5.30 5.20 -1.39
C LEU A 50 -5.44 6.25 -2.50
N SER A 51 -6.19 5.92 -3.55
CA SER A 51 -6.76 6.92 -4.45
C SER A 51 -7.99 7.57 -3.80
N ASN A 52 -8.52 8.64 -4.38
CA ASN A 52 -9.82 9.16 -3.94
C ASN A 52 -10.92 8.10 -4.04
N THR A 53 -11.03 7.39 -5.17
CA THR A 53 -12.02 6.35 -5.39
C THR A 53 -11.92 5.24 -4.34
N ALA A 54 -10.72 4.70 -4.11
CA ALA A 54 -10.49 3.66 -3.11
C ALA A 54 -10.81 4.15 -1.70
N SER A 55 -10.55 5.42 -1.36
CA SER A 55 -10.89 5.96 -0.04
C SER A 55 -12.40 6.05 0.19
N LEU A 56 -13.17 6.45 -0.83
CA LEU A 56 -14.63 6.50 -0.77
C LEU A 56 -15.23 5.09 -0.66
N GLU A 57 -14.66 4.12 -1.37
CA GLU A 57 -15.06 2.72 -1.30
C GLU A 57 -14.70 2.07 0.04
N LEU A 58 -13.49 2.27 0.53
CA LEU A 58 -13.04 1.76 1.84
C LEU A 58 -13.89 2.32 2.98
N ARG A 59 -14.40 3.55 2.88
CA ARG A 59 -15.26 4.16 3.91
C ARG A 59 -16.61 3.44 4.08
N LYS A 60 -17.03 2.62 3.11
CA LYS A 60 -18.25 1.80 3.26
C LYS A 60 -18.05 0.80 4.39
N GLU A 61 -19.05 0.67 5.25
CA GLU A 61 -18.96 -0.10 6.51
C GLU A 61 -18.53 -1.55 6.27
N GLU A 62 -19.05 -2.20 5.24
CA GLU A 62 -18.71 -3.56 4.82
C GLU A 62 -17.21 -3.70 4.50
N ASN A 63 -16.66 -2.80 3.68
CA ASN A 63 -15.27 -2.83 3.25
C ASN A 63 -14.33 -2.51 4.40
N LEU A 64 -14.67 -1.53 5.24
CA LEU A 64 -13.87 -1.18 6.40
C LEU A 64 -13.79 -2.33 7.40
N LYS A 65 -14.91 -3.01 7.65
CA LYS A 65 -14.96 -4.18 8.54
C LYS A 65 -14.15 -5.34 7.98
N GLU A 66 -14.28 -5.64 6.68
CA GLU A 66 -13.47 -6.67 6.03
C GLU A 66 -11.98 -6.35 6.15
N PHE A 67 -11.59 -5.09 5.90
CA PHE A 67 -10.20 -4.67 6.00
C PHE A 67 -9.66 -4.78 7.43
N GLN A 68 -10.42 -4.31 8.42
CA GLN A 68 -10.03 -4.41 9.83
C GLN A 68 -9.87 -5.87 10.28
N GLN A 69 -10.78 -6.74 9.87
CA GLN A 69 -10.72 -8.16 10.17
C GLN A 69 -9.47 -8.80 9.54
N TRP A 70 -9.21 -8.50 8.27
CA TRP A 70 -8.01 -8.98 7.59
C TRP A 70 -6.71 -8.48 8.23
N LEU A 71 -6.64 -7.20 8.63
CA LEU A 71 -5.48 -6.66 9.35
C LEU A 71 -5.23 -7.43 10.65
N LYS A 72 -6.30 -7.76 11.39
CA LYS A 72 -6.20 -8.56 12.62
C LYS A 72 -5.69 -9.98 12.34
N GLU A 73 -6.24 -10.64 11.32
CA GLU A 73 -5.84 -11.99 10.91
C GLU A 73 -4.39 -12.09 10.47
N GLN A 74 -3.89 -11.06 9.77
CA GLN A 74 -2.51 -10.98 9.31
C GLN A 74 -1.56 -10.39 10.34
N ASP A 75 -2.04 -10.03 11.55
CA ASP A 75 -1.27 -9.33 12.58
C ASP A 75 -0.55 -8.10 12.00
N CYS A 76 -1.34 -7.27 11.31
CA CYS A 76 -0.91 -6.07 10.62
C CYS A 76 -1.67 -4.84 11.14
N TYR A 77 -1.08 -3.66 10.96
CA TYR A 77 -1.73 -2.38 11.27
C TYR A 77 -1.33 -1.29 10.29
N VAL A 78 -2.21 -0.34 10.03
CA VAL A 78 -1.91 0.87 9.27
C VAL A 78 -1.46 1.96 10.24
N PHE A 79 -0.31 2.58 9.99
CA PHE A 79 0.20 3.67 10.84
C PHE A 79 0.51 4.95 10.05
N THR A 80 0.62 4.84 8.73
CA THR A 80 0.76 5.98 7.83
C THR A 80 -0.07 5.74 6.57
N MET A 81 -0.48 6.81 5.92
CA MET A 81 -1.35 6.77 4.76
C MET A 81 -0.97 7.87 3.76
N ASN A 82 -0.85 7.49 2.49
CA ASN A 82 -0.67 8.39 1.36
C ASN A 82 -1.96 8.46 0.55
N GLY A 83 -2.63 9.60 0.58
CA GLY A 83 -3.78 9.88 -0.28
C GLY A 83 -3.34 10.52 -1.60
N PHE A 84 -3.73 9.95 -2.72
CA PHE A 84 -3.56 10.54 -4.06
C PHE A 84 -4.94 10.97 -4.60
N PRO A 85 -5.35 12.22 -4.36
CA PRO A 85 -6.74 12.66 -4.50
C PRO A 85 -7.25 12.83 -5.94
N TYR A 86 -6.37 12.82 -6.94
CA TYR A 86 -6.75 13.07 -8.33
C TYR A 86 -6.29 11.92 -9.23
N GLY A 87 -7.26 11.26 -9.87
CA GLY A 87 -7.04 10.16 -10.79
C GLY A 87 -6.32 10.61 -12.07
N GLY A 88 -5.80 9.65 -12.84
CA GLY A 88 -5.10 9.91 -14.11
C GLY A 88 -3.57 10.04 -14.02
N PHE A 89 -2.98 9.83 -12.83
CA PHE A 89 -1.52 9.83 -12.65
C PHE A 89 -0.81 8.77 -13.53
N HIS A 90 -1.48 7.65 -13.82
CA HIS A 90 -0.97 6.58 -14.69
C HIS A 90 -1.52 6.61 -16.13
N ASN A 91 -2.61 7.34 -16.40
CA ASN A 91 -3.25 7.40 -17.73
C ASN A 91 -2.74 8.56 -18.60
N THR A 92 -1.87 9.40 -18.05
CA THR A 92 -1.22 10.45 -18.82
C THR A 92 0.23 10.04 -18.97
N THR A 93 0.71 9.88 -20.20
CA THR A 93 2.12 9.56 -20.52
C THR A 93 3.01 10.74 -20.15
N VAL A 94 3.19 11.04 -18.86
CA VAL A 94 3.98 12.19 -18.42
C VAL A 94 5.44 11.82 -18.18
N LYS A 95 5.80 10.52 -18.13
CA LYS A 95 7.07 10.11 -17.51
C LYS A 95 7.90 9.03 -18.18
N ASP A 96 7.65 8.58 -19.40
CA ASP A 96 8.55 7.58 -20.02
C ASP A 96 10.00 8.08 -20.16
N LYS A 97 10.19 9.40 -20.25
CA LYS A 97 11.52 10.03 -20.33
C LYS A 97 12.16 10.39 -18.98
N VAL A 98 11.47 10.31 -17.85
CA VAL A 98 12.11 10.66 -16.55
C VAL A 98 13.15 9.63 -16.12
N HIS A 99 13.10 8.44 -16.72
CA HIS A 99 14.09 7.38 -16.55
C HIS A 99 15.22 7.45 -17.58
N GLN A 100 15.31 8.54 -18.37
CA GLN A 100 16.39 8.75 -19.34
C GLN A 100 17.21 10.03 -19.07
N PRO A 101 18.54 10.00 -19.29
CA PRO A 101 19.34 8.80 -19.53
C PRO A 101 19.34 7.89 -18.30
N ASP A 102 19.50 6.60 -18.53
CA ASP A 102 19.67 5.63 -17.46
C ASP A 102 21.02 5.90 -16.76
N TRP A 103 21.02 5.85 -15.42
CA TRP A 103 22.18 6.03 -14.55
C TRP A 103 23.39 5.13 -14.87
N THR A 104 23.20 4.02 -15.60
CA THR A 104 24.31 3.17 -16.08
C THR A 104 24.96 3.69 -17.37
N THR A 105 24.36 4.67 -18.03
CA THR A 105 24.81 5.27 -19.30
C THR A 105 25.24 6.75 -19.16
N ALA A 106 25.31 7.25 -17.93
CA ALA A 106 25.74 8.63 -17.63
C ALA A 106 27.24 8.85 -17.90
#